data_AF-A0A397J2F5-F1
#
_entry.id   AF-A0A397J2F5-F1
#
_cell.length_a   1.000
_cell.length_b   1.000
_cell.length_c   1.000
_cell.angle_alpha   90.00
_cell.angle_beta   90.00
_cell.angle_gamma   90.00
#
_symmetry.space_group_name_H-M   'P 1'
#
loop_
_entity.id
_entity.type
_entity.pdbx_description
1 polymer ?
#
loop_
_entity_poly.entity_id
_entity_poly.type
_entity_poly.pdbx_seq_one_letter_code
_entity_poly.pdbx_strand_id
1 'polypeptide(L)'
;MDETSDDCARSVVNTLFVFRTQTKLVSVDFLEQVNNSTIAQTLFSVLHFYNIPLNFPRLFLSDSAAYMKKSYRDVLKPIMPQLIHLPCLAHILNLIGETWQDFPQFSLIKTFLAKIKNSFVKSPARKARYITHLRMNGVASPCKIPLPNKT
;
A
#
# COMPACT_ATOMS: atom_id res chain seq x y z
N MET A 1 -2.24 5.71 -8.41
CA MET A 1 -2.80 4.45 -7.95
C MET A 1 -2.04 4.06 -6.70
N ASP A 2 -2.77 3.76 -5.65
CA ASP A 2 -2.22 3.44 -4.33
C ASP A 2 -2.72 2.04 -3.95
N GLU A 3 -1.79 1.14 -3.63
CA GLU A 3 -2.10 -0.22 -3.20
C GLU A 3 -1.96 -0.32 -1.68
N THR A 4 -2.92 -0.98 -1.05
CA THR A 4 -2.95 -1.19 0.38
C THR A 4 -3.68 -2.47 0.72
N SER A 5 -3.60 -2.91 1.97
CA SER A 5 -4.40 -4.02 2.49
C SER A 5 -5.50 -3.50 3.42
N ASP A 6 -6.70 -4.05 3.30
CA ASP A 6 -7.78 -3.78 4.26
C ASP A 6 -7.63 -4.60 5.55
N ASP A 7 -8.52 -4.38 6.51
CA ASP A 7 -8.53 -5.10 7.80
C ASP A 7 -8.79 -6.61 7.63
N CYS A 8 -9.28 -7.05 6.47
CA CYS A 8 -9.48 -8.44 6.11
C CYS A 8 -8.28 -9.04 5.34
N ALA A 9 -7.18 -8.29 5.22
CA ALA A 9 -5.97 -8.65 4.47
C ALA A 9 -6.22 -8.88 2.95
N ARG A 10 -7.26 -8.25 2.40
CA ARG A 10 -7.49 -8.21 0.95
C ARG A 10 -6.69 -7.07 0.35
N SER A 11 -6.14 -7.29 -0.85
CA SER A 11 -5.44 -6.24 -1.58
C SER A 11 -6.46 -5.26 -2.17
N VAL A 12 -6.25 -3.97 -1.91
CA VAL A 12 -7.12 -2.88 -2.33
C VAL A 12 -6.30 -1.90 -3.16
N VAL A 13 -6.79 -1.58 -4.34
CA VAL A 13 -6.18 -0.61 -5.24
C VAL A 13 -7.08 0.61 -5.35
N ASN A 14 -6.60 1.72 -4.80
CA ASN A 14 -7.25 3.01 -4.88
C ASN A 14 -6.77 3.75 -6.13
N THR A 15 -7.69 4.08 -7.04
CA THR A 15 -7.40 4.88 -8.22
C THR A 15 -7.91 6.30 -8.01
N LEU A 16 -6.98 7.25 -8.07
CA LEU A 16 -7.28 8.68 -7.98
C LEU A 16 -6.91 9.37 -9.28
N PHE A 17 -7.78 10.28 -9.72
CA PHE A 17 -7.47 11.22 -10.79
C PHE A 17 -7.11 12.59 -10.21
N VAL A 18 -6.06 13.18 -10.77
CA VAL A 18 -5.62 14.52 -10.45
C VAL A 18 -5.69 15.34 -11.72
N PHE A 19 -6.44 16.43 -11.68
CA PHE A 19 -6.51 17.40 -12.76
C PHE A 19 -6.48 18.82 -12.17
N ARG A 20 -5.47 19.59 -12.58
CA ARG A 20 -5.14 20.89 -11.97
C ARG A 20 -4.91 20.73 -10.47
N THR A 21 -5.68 21.41 -9.63
CA THR A 21 -5.61 21.34 -8.16
C THR A 21 -6.67 20.42 -7.55
N GLN A 22 -7.43 19.70 -8.37
CA GLN A 22 -8.48 18.81 -7.89
C GLN A 22 -8.01 17.35 -7.95
N THR A 23 -8.19 16.66 -6.83
CA THR A 23 -7.94 15.23 -6.70
C THR A 23 -9.26 14.56 -6.34
N LYS A 24 -9.61 13.49 -7.07
CA LYS A 24 -10.80 12.68 -6.79
C LYS A 24 -10.43 11.21 -6.74
N LEU A 25 -10.93 10.50 -5.73
CA LEU A 25 -10.98 9.04 -5.71
C LEU A 25 -12.06 8.60 -6.70
N VAL A 26 -11.66 7.82 -7.71
CA VAL A 26 -12.53 7.45 -8.82
C VAL A 26 -12.83 5.95 -8.89
N SER A 27 -12.00 5.12 -8.24
CA SER A 27 -12.24 3.69 -8.09
C SER A 27 -11.53 3.14 -6.85
N VAL A 28 -12.12 2.09 -6.27
CA VAL A 28 -11.55 1.27 -5.20
C VAL A 28 -11.76 -0.18 -5.60
N ASP A 29 -10.70 -0.84 -6.03
CA ASP A 29 -10.75 -2.17 -6.61
C ASP A 29 -10.15 -3.20 -5.66
N PHE A 30 -10.89 -4.28 -5.38
CA PHE A 30 -10.40 -5.40 -4.58
C PHE A 30 -9.80 -6.46 -5.51
N LEU A 31 -8.52 -6.77 -5.32
CA LEU A 31 -7.80 -7.72 -6.17
C LEU A 31 -7.43 -8.97 -5.37
N GLU A 32 -7.77 -10.14 -5.91
CA GLU A 32 -7.33 -11.44 -5.35
C GLU A 32 -5.80 -11.61 -5.42
N GLN A 33 -5.20 -11.12 -6.51
CA GLN A 33 -3.75 -11.11 -6.70
C GLN A 33 -3.30 -9.79 -7.29
N VAL A 34 -2.27 -9.21 -6.69
CA VAL A 34 -1.61 -8.00 -7.19
C VAL A 34 -0.35 -8.38 -7.96
N ASN A 35 -0.29 -8.00 -9.23
CA ASN A 35 0.86 -8.17 -10.10
C ASN A 35 0.87 -7.07 -11.18
N ASN A 36 1.89 -7.07 -12.05
CA ASN A 36 2.05 -6.02 -13.05
C ASN A 36 0.87 -5.95 -14.05
N SER A 37 0.29 -7.09 -14.41
CA SER A 37 -0.83 -7.16 -15.37
C SER A 37 -2.15 -6.72 -14.75
N THR A 38 -2.45 -7.16 -13.53
CA THR A 38 -3.69 -6.79 -12.81
C THR A 38 -3.76 -5.31 -12.50
N ILE A 39 -2.63 -4.68 -12.13
CA ILE A 39 -2.55 -3.22 -11.97
C ILE A 39 -2.86 -2.49 -13.29
N ALA A 40 -2.26 -2.93 -14.40
CA ALA A 40 -2.48 -2.29 -15.69
C ALA A 40 -3.94 -2.46 -16.16
N GLN A 41 -4.49 -3.66 -16.01
CA GLN A 41 -5.89 -3.96 -16.30
C GLN A 41 -6.83 -3.10 -15.46
N THR A 42 -6.56 -2.95 -14.16
CA THR A 42 -7.33 -2.07 -13.27
C THR A 42 -7.34 -0.64 -13.81
N LEU A 43 -6.17 -0.10 -14.18
CA LEU A 43 -6.09 1.24 -14.77
C LEU A 43 -6.87 1.35 -16.09
N PHE A 44 -6.73 0.38 -16.99
CA PHE A 44 -7.45 0.38 -18.27
C PHE A 44 -8.96 0.29 -18.09
N SER A 45 -9.44 -0.54 -17.17
CA SER A 45 -10.86 -0.65 -16.83
C SER A 45 -11.41 0.68 -16.34
N VAL A 46 -10.68 1.37 -15.44
CA VAL A 46 -11.09 2.68 -14.93
C VAL A 46 -11.09 3.73 -16.05
N LEU A 47 -10.03 3.81 -16.87
CA LEU A 47 -9.97 4.76 -17.98
C LEU A 47 -11.10 4.52 -18.99
N HIS A 48 -11.39 3.26 -19.32
CA HIS A 48 -12.47 2.88 -20.21
C HIS A 48 -13.84 3.27 -19.62
N PHE A 49 -14.08 2.98 -18.33
CA PHE A 49 -15.32 3.34 -17.64
C PHE A 49 -15.61 4.84 -17.70
N TYR A 50 -14.59 5.68 -17.52
CA TYR A 50 -14.71 7.14 -17.62
C TYR A 50 -14.58 7.70 -19.04
N ASN A 51 -14.50 6.83 -20.06
CA ASN A 51 -14.29 7.21 -21.46
C ASN A 51 -13.06 8.12 -21.67
N ILE A 52 -11.98 7.88 -20.93
CA ILE A 52 -10.73 8.64 -21.02
C ILE A 52 -9.82 7.98 -22.08
N PRO A 53 -9.46 8.69 -23.16
CA PRO A 53 -8.55 8.17 -24.16
C PRO A 53 -7.17 7.83 -23.59
N LEU A 54 -6.55 6.74 -24.04
CA LEU A 54 -5.25 6.29 -23.54
C LEU A 54 -4.08 7.26 -23.84
N ASN A 55 -4.26 8.19 -24.79
CA ASN A 55 -3.28 9.25 -25.06
C ASN A 55 -3.40 10.46 -24.10
N PHE A 56 -4.41 10.49 -23.23
CA PHE A 56 -4.69 11.61 -22.33
C PHE A 56 -3.86 11.58 -21.03
N PRO A 57 -3.77 10.45 -20.28
CA PRO A 57 -2.95 10.38 -19.09
C PRO A 57 -1.48 10.73 -19.38
N ARG A 58 -0.93 11.62 -18.55
CA ARG A 58 0.48 12.09 -18.66
C ARG A 58 1.37 11.58 -17.55
N LEU A 59 0.80 11.39 -16.37
CA LEU A 59 1.52 10.97 -15.18
C LEU A 59 0.85 9.76 -14.55
N PHE A 60 1.65 8.75 -14.27
CA PHE A 60 1.28 7.60 -13.45
C PHE A 60 2.06 7.71 -12.13
N LEU A 61 1.36 8.09 -11.06
CA LEU A 61 1.91 8.10 -9.71
C LEU A 61 1.52 6.80 -9.01
N SER A 62 2.49 6.03 -8.52
CA SER A 62 2.26 4.80 -7.76
C SER A 62 3.33 4.59 -6.69
N ASP A 63 3.18 3.59 -5.82
CA ASP A 63 4.29 3.13 -4.97
C ASP A 63 5.50 2.68 -5.82
N SER A 64 6.63 2.41 -5.14
CA SER A 64 7.89 2.02 -5.79
C SER A 64 8.09 0.50 -5.89
N ALA A 65 7.06 -0.30 -5.62
CA ALA A 65 7.14 -1.75 -5.66
C ALA A 65 7.56 -2.25 -7.04
N ALA A 66 8.25 -3.39 -7.06
CA ALA A 66 8.81 -3.95 -8.28
C ALA A 66 7.73 -4.24 -9.33
N TYR A 67 6.55 -4.70 -8.92
CA TYR A 67 5.45 -5.00 -9.83
C TYR A 67 4.77 -3.73 -10.38
N MET A 68 4.72 -2.62 -9.64
CA MET A 68 4.22 -1.32 -10.16
C MET A 68 5.15 -0.76 -11.24
N LYS A 69 6.46 -0.77 -10.97
CA LYS A 69 7.50 -0.39 -11.95
C LYS A 69 7.45 -1.29 -13.19
N LYS A 70 7.25 -2.59 -12.99
CA LYS A 70 7.09 -3.57 -14.08
C LYS A 70 5.80 -3.32 -14.88
N SER A 71 4.70 -2.99 -14.22
CA SER A 71 3.42 -2.65 -14.86
C SER A 71 3.59 -1.46 -15.80
N TYR A 72 4.23 -0.40 -15.30
CA TYR A 72 4.54 0.76 -16.12
C TYR A 72 5.43 0.40 -17.32
N ARG A 73 6.58 -0.22 -17.07
CA ARG A 73 7.60 -0.46 -18.11
C ARG A 73 7.10 -1.42 -19.19
N ASP A 74 6.48 -2.52 -18.78
CA ASP A 74 6.19 -3.64 -19.69
C ASP A 74 4.78 -3.54 -20.31
N VAL A 75 3.85 -2.80 -19.69
CA VAL A 75 2.45 -2.74 -20.14
C VAL A 75 2.01 -1.30 -20.46
N LEU A 76 2.10 -0.37 -19.50
CA LEU A 76 1.54 0.96 -19.68
C LEU A 76 2.34 1.81 -20.66
N LYS A 77 3.68 1.77 -20.62
CA LYS A 77 4.54 2.61 -21.46
C LYS A 77 4.45 2.25 -22.95
N PRO A 78 4.42 0.96 -23.37
CA PRO A 78 4.19 0.60 -24.76
C PRO A 78 2.82 1.08 -25.30
N ILE A 79 1.78 1.04 -24.47
CA ILE A 79 0.40 1.40 -24.86
C ILE A 79 0.14 2.91 -24.78
N MET A 80 0.77 3.59 -23.81
CA MET A 80 0.66 5.03 -23.56
C MET A 80 2.07 5.67 -23.57
N PRO A 81 2.70 5.85 -24.75
CA PRO A 81 4.09 6.31 -24.84
C PRO A 81 4.36 7.68 -24.19
N GLN A 82 3.35 8.54 -24.10
CA GLN A 82 3.43 9.85 -23.45
C GLN A 82 3.39 9.79 -21.91
N LEU A 83 3.05 8.64 -21.33
CA LEU A 83 2.92 8.46 -19.89
C LEU A 83 4.31 8.44 -19.24
N ILE A 84 4.43 9.15 -18.12
CA ILE A 84 5.62 9.18 -17.26
C ILE A 84 5.26 8.50 -15.94
N HIS A 85 6.13 7.62 -15.45
CA HIS A 85 5.98 7.03 -14.13
C HIS A 85 6.75 7.84 -13.09
N LEU A 86 6.06 8.21 -12.01
CA LEU A 86 6.65 8.81 -10.83
C LEU A 86 6.39 7.90 -9.62
N PRO A 87 7.43 7.22 -9.10
CA PRO A 87 7.30 6.47 -7.86
C PRO A 87 7.04 7.39 -6.67
N CYS A 88 6.27 6.91 -5.71
CA CYS A 88 5.86 7.67 -4.52
C CYS A 88 7.07 8.02 -3.66
N LEU A 89 7.30 9.32 -3.46
CA LEU A 89 8.39 9.84 -2.64
C LEU A 89 8.26 9.40 -1.17
N ALA A 90 7.05 9.32 -0.64
CA ALA A 90 6.83 8.86 0.74
C ALA A 90 7.31 7.42 0.92
N HIS A 91 7.03 6.55 -0.05
CA HIS A 91 7.50 5.17 0.00
C HIS A 91 9.03 5.08 -0.18
N ILE A 92 9.63 5.91 -1.05
CA ILE A 92 11.10 6.01 -1.16
C ILE A 92 11.73 6.45 0.17
N LEU A 93 11.18 7.47 0.83
CA LEU A 93 11.65 7.94 2.13
C LEU A 93 11.51 6.86 3.20
N ASN A 94 10.43 6.07 3.16
CA ASN A 94 10.26 4.93 4.05
C ASN A 94 11.37 3.88 3.83
N LEU A 95 11.67 3.52 2.58
CA LEU A 95 12.77 2.60 2.25
C LEU A 95 14.12 3.13 2.75
N ILE A 96 14.39 4.42 2.58
CA ILE A 96 15.61 5.05 3.13
C ILE A 96 15.63 4.92 4.66
N GLY A 97 14.52 5.19 5.34
CA GLY A 97 14.41 5.03 6.79
C GLY A 97 14.60 3.60 7.27
N GLU A 98 14.18 2.60 6.49
CA GLU A 98 14.42 1.18 6.78
C GLU A 98 15.92 0.85 6.76
N THR A 99 16.71 1.45 5.86
CA THR A 99 18.17 1.21 5.83
C THR A 99 18.87 1.62 7.12
N TRP A 100 18.32 2.60 7.84
CA TRP A 100 18.88 3.02 9.14
C TRP A 100 18.70 1.95 10.21
N GLN A 101 17.74 1.02 10.06
CA GLN A 101 17.56 -0.11 10.98
C GLN A 101 18.66 -1.17 10.87
N ASP A 102 19.47 -1.12 9.82
CA ASP A 102 20.59 -2.04 9.61
C ASP A 102 21.91 -1.50 10.16
N PHE A 103 21.94 -0.24 10.58
CA PHE A 103 23.11 0.40 11.14
C PHE A 103 23.37 -0.15 12.57
N PRO A 104 24.60 -0.61 12.89
CA PRO A 104 24.90 -1.22 14.19
C PRO A 104 24.56 -0.34 15.40
N GLN A 105 24.63 0.98 15.22
CA GLN A 105 24.32 1.98 16.25
C GLN A 105 22.86 1.90 16.74
N PHE A 106 21.94 1.37 15.91
CA PHE A 106 20.52 1.23 16.25
C PHE A 106 20.15 -0.17 16.78
N SER A 107 21.12 -1.05 17.03
CA SER A 107 20.90 -2.42 17.49
C SER A 107 20.09 -2.53 18.79
N LEU A 108 20.30 -1.60 19.74
CA LEU A 108 19.54 -1.54 20.98
C LEU A 108 18.05 -1.26 20.72
N ILE A 109 17.77 -0.25 19.88
CA ILE A 109 16.39 0.12 19.50
C ILE A 109 15.73 -1.03 18.75
N LYS A 110 16.45 -1.69 17.83
CA LYS A 110 15.96 -2.88 17.10
C LYS A 110 15.58 -4.01 18.06
N THR A 111 16.43 -4.27 19.05
CA THR A 111 16.17 -5.29 20.08
C THR A 111 14.96 -4.93 20.93
N PHE A 112 14.86 -3.69 21.38
CA PHE A 112 13.72 -3.19 22.14
C PHE A 112 12.40 -3.35 21.36
N LEU A 113 12.37 -2.88 20.11
CA LEU A 113 11.22 -3.03 19.21
C LEU A 113 10.86 -4.51 18.99
N ALA A 114 11.86 -5.37 18.82
CA ALA A 114 11.65 -6.82 18.67
C ALA A 114 11.02 -7.43 19.94
N LYS A 115 11.47 -7.02 21.14
CA LYS A 115 10.89 -7.47 22.41
C LYS A 115 9.46 -6.97 22.61
N ILE A 116 9.15 -5.73 22.22
CA ILE A 116 7.78 -5.20 22.16
C ILE A 116 6.92 -6.03 21.21
N LYS A 117 7.37 -6.26 19.97
CA LYS A 117 6.65 -7.07 18.98
C LYS A 117 6.40 -8.49 19.50
N ASN A 118 7.39 -9.13 20.10
CA ASN A 118 7.22 -10.47 20.68
C ASN A 118 6.20 -10.46 21.83
N SER A 119 6.24 -9.42 22.66
CA SER A 119 5.37 -9.23 23.82
C SER A 119 3.91 -8.97 23.46
N PHE A 120 3.64 -8.10 22.49
CA PHE A 120 2.28 -7.61 22.23
C PHE A 120 1.71 -8.10 20.91
N VAL A 121 2.58 -8.31 19.91
CA VAL A 121 2.18 -8.59 18.52
C VAL A 121 2.32 -10.06 18.16
N LYS A 122 3.17 -10.85 18.83
CA LYS A 122 3.33 -12.28 18.53
C LYS A 122 2.74 -13.22 19.59
N SER A 123 2.54 -12.77 20.83
CA SER A 123 1.97 -13.60 21.90
C SER A 123 0.45 -13.77 21.76
N PRO A 124 -0.08 -14.97 21.44
CA PRO A 124 -1.52 -15.18 21.28
C PRO A 124 -2.31 -14.93 22.58
N ALA A 125 -1.75 -15.35 23.72
CA ALA A 125 -2.37 -15.17 25.04
C ALA A 125 -2.54 -13.69 25.41
N ARG A 126 -1.54 -12.84 25.10
CA ARG A 126 -1.63 -11.39 25.37
C ARG A 126 -2.57 -10.68 24.41
N LYS A 127 -2.63 -11.11 23.14
CA LYS A 127 -3.68 -10.65 22.21
C LYS A 127 -5.07 -10.95 22.75
N ALA A 128 -5.31 -12.19 23.20
CA ALA A 128 -6.59 -12.58 23.78
C ALA A 128 -6.96 -11.71 24.99
N ARG A 129 -6.02 -11.52 25.93
CA ARG A 129 -6.23 -10.64 27.09
C ARG A 129 -6.53 -9.18 26.71
N TYR A 130 -5.84 -8.64 25.71
CA TYR A 130 -6.07 -7.28 25.22
C TYR A 130 -7.47 -7.12 24.61
N ILE A 131 -7.89 -8.06 23.76
CA ILE A 131 -9.24 -8.09 23.19
C ILE A 131 -10.30 -8.19 24.30
N THR A 132 -10.09 -9.04 25.30
CA THR A 132 -10.98 -9.14 26.46
C THR A 132 -11.08 -7.82 27.22
N HIS A 133 -9.96 -7.14 27.47
CA HIS A 133 -9.94 -5.83 28.10
C HIS A 133 -10.72 -4.78 27.29
N LEU A 134 -10.53 -4.72 25.96
CA LEU A 134 -11.27 -3.79 25.11
C LEU A 134 -12.79 -4.05 25.15
N ARG A 135 -13.22 -5.32 25.13
CA ARG A 135 -14.65 -5.68 25.27
C ARG A 135 -15.21 -5.23 26.61
N MET A 136 -14.46 -5.45 27.70
CA MET A 136 -14.86 -5.03 29.05
C MET A 136 -14.97 -3.50 29.20
N ASN A 137 -14.29 -2.73 28.34
CA ASN A 137 -14.32 -1.27 28.33
C ASN A 137 -15.19 -0.70 27.19
N GLY A 138 -16.15 -1.48 26.68
CA GLY A 138 -17.19 -0.97 25.78
C GLY A 138 -16.82 -0.86 24.30
N VAL A 139 -15.69 -1.44 23.88
CA VAL A 139 -15.35 -1.49 22.44
C VAL A 139 -16.17 -2.60 21.76
N ALA A 140 -17.14 -2.20 20.94
CA ALA A 140 -18.10 -3.09 20.28
C ALA A 140 -17.48 -4.07 19.26
N SER A 141 -16.35 -3.71 18.65
CA SER A 141 -15.63 -4.55 17.67
C SER A 141 -14.11 -4.42 17.85
N PRO A 142 -13.53 -5.08 18.86
CA PRO A 142 -12.11 -4.98 19.12
C PRO A 142 -11.30 -5.77 18.09
N CYS A 143 -10.43 -5.05 17.36
CA CYS A 143 -9.50 -5.64 16.40
C CYS A 143 -8.16 -5.98 17.05
N LYS A 144 -7.42 -6.94 16.46
CA LYS A 144 -6.03 -7.18 16.86
C LYS A 144 -5.20 -5.93 16.56
N ILE A 145 -4.16 -5.68 17.35
CA ILE A 145 -3.15 -4.66 17.03
C ILE A 145 -2.68 -4.94 15.59
N PRO A 146 -2.85 -4.00 14.65
CA PRO A 146 -2.40 -4.18 13.27
C PRO A 146 -0.93 -4.57 13.29
N LEU A 147 -0.58 -5.60 12.52
CA LEU A 147 0.83 -5.86 12.26
C LEU A 147 1.37 -4.63 11.52
N PRO A 148 2.54 -4.07 11.87
CA PRO A 148 3.17 -3.11 10.98
C PRO A 148 3.33 -3.83 9.64
N ASN A 149 2.76 -3.27 8.58
CA ASN A 149 2.94 -3.79 7.23
C ASN A 149 4.44 -3.99 7.02
N LYS A 150 4.81 -5.21 6.60
CA LYS A 150 6.12 -5.41 6.00
C LYS A 150 6.03 -4.71 4.66
N THR A 151 6.44 -3.44 4.65
CA THR A 151 6.79 -2.71 3.43
C THR A 151 7.95 -3.40 2.72
#